data_AF-A0A975BAY0-F1
#
_entry.id   AF-A0A975BAY0-F1
#
_cell.length_a   1.000
_cell.length_b   1.000
_cell.length_c   1.000
_cell.angle_alpha   90.00
_cell.angle_beta   90.00
_cell.angle_gamma   90.00
#
_symmetry.space_group_name_H-M   'P 1'
#
loop_
_entity.id
_entity.type
_entity.pdbx_description
1 polymer ?
#
loop_
_entity_poly.entity_id
_entity_poly.type
_entity_poly.pdbx_seq_one_letter_code
_entity_poly.pdbx_strand_id
1 'polypeptide(L)'
;MIAFKKMPAQEFIKLAKYLYVLSIRYNVICHHSPNEQESLYNKIAIKIFQGEYTRASHVKNSEEFKKLYPDDNTFSNAFEYHKMPSRRSSMKIRFLLSEIESHSGNETDYTKTTLEHICPYNPEQNWHEYFGPGVNDIQDRLGNVILLKKDELKRYSFDQKKEFYKKSPFKLAQKIAEYKEWNLQNLNDYQAWLGQKAAAAWRVG
;
A
#
# COMPACT_ATOMS: atom_id res chain seq x y z
N MET A 1 21.92 13.37 10.52
CA MET A 1 20.82 13.94 9.71
C MET A 1 20.65 15.43 10.04
N ILE A 2 20.75 16.33 9.04
CA ILE A 2 20.84 17.78 9.31
C ILE A 2 19.54 18.37 9.87
N ALA A 3 18.38 17.90 9.40
CA ALA A 3 17.08 18.36 9.88
C ALA A 3 16.91 18.18 11.40
N PHE A 4 17.36 17.06 11.96
CA PHE A 4 17.33 16.82 13.40
C PHE A 4 18.12 17.85 14.22
N LYS A 5 19.21 18.40 13.64
CA LYS A 5 20.04 19.41 14.32
C LYS A 5 19.53 20.84 14.12
N LYS A 6 18.81 21.11 13.01
CA LYS A 6 18.44 22.46 12.57
C LYS A 6 16.97 22.79 12.79
N MET A 7 16.11 21.79 12.94
CA MET A 7 14.67 21.98 13.13
C MET A 7 14.25 21.65 14.57
N PRO A 8 13.21 22.33 15.11
CA PRO A 8 12.55 21.89 16.33
C PRO A 8 12.04 20.45 16.19
N ALA A 9 11.99 19.72 17.32
CA ALA A 9 11.61 18.31 17.33
C ALA A 9 10.25 18.04 16.65
N GLN A 10 9.25 18.90 16.87
CA GLN A 10 7.93 18.77 16.25
C GLN A 10 7.97 18.91 14.72
N GLU A 11 8.78 19.84 14.19
CA GLU A 11 8.95 20.02 12.75
C GLU A 11 9.74 18.86 12.15
N PHE A 12 10.75 18.38 12.86
CA PHE A 12 11.48 17.19 12.44
C PHE A 12 10.56 15.95 12.33
N ILE A 13 9.67 15.73 13.31
CA ILE A 13 8.69 14.64 13.27
C ILE A 13 7.75 14.77 12.07
N LYS A 14 7.25 15.99 11.78
CA LYS A 14 6.42 16.23 10.59
C LYS A 14 7.17 15.92 9.30
N LEU A 15 8.43 16.38 9.19
CA LEU A 15 9.27 16.10 8.04
C LEU A 15 9.51 14.59 7.86
N ALA A 16 9.79 13.87 8.94
CA ALA A 16 9.95 12.42 8.89
C ALA A 16 8.69 11.72 8.37
N LYS A 17 7.49 12.17 8.77
CA LYS A 17 6.22 11.68 8.22
C LYS A 17 6.09 11.96 6.71
N TYR A 18 6.48 13.15 6.26
CA TYR A 18 6.45 13.51 4.84
C TYR A 18 7.38 12.63 4.01
N LEU A 19 8.60 12.39 4.51
CA LEU A 19 9.58 11.52 3.86
C LEU A 19 9.14 10.05 3.88
N TYR A 20 8.51 9.58 4.96
CA TYR A 20 7.92 8.24 5.03
C TYR A 20 6.86 8.05 3.95
N VAL A 21 5.90 8.98 3.86
CA VAL A 21 4.87 8.96 2.81
C VAL A 21 5.51 8.99 1.42
N LEU A 22 6.48 9.88 1.20
CA LEU A 22 7.20 9.96 -0.06
C LEU A 22 7.89 8.63 -0.42
N SER A 23 8.53 7.96 0.54
CA SER A 23 9.16 6.66 0.31
C SER A 23 8.16 5.56 -0.09
N ILE A 24 6.97 5.53 0.53
CA ILE A 24 5.92 4.60 0.12
C ILE A 24 5.47 4.88 -1.32
N ARG A 25 5.18 6.15 -1.64
CA ARG A 25 4.72 6.51 -2.99
C ARG A 25 5.79 6.29 -4.05
N TYR A 26 6.93 6.93 -3.88
CA TYR A 26 7.99 7.02 -4.88
C TYR A 26 8.75 5.71 -5.04
N ASN A 27 9.19 5.07 -3.94
CA ASN A 27 10.05 3.91 -4.02
C ASN A 27 9.28 2.59 -4.00
N VAL A 28 8.30 2.45 -3.11
CA VAL A 28 7.64 1.15 -2.88
C VAL A 28 6.60 0.87 -3.96
N ILE A 29 5.73 1.83 -4.29
CA ILE A 29 4.64 1.62 -5.24
C ILE A 29 5.02 2.03 -6.67
N CYS A 30 5.56 3.24 -6.86
CA CYS A 30 5.91 3.72 -8.20
C CYS A 30 7.27 3.21 -8.71
N HIS A 31 8.10 2.62 -7.85
CA HIS A 31 9.44 2.10 -8.20
C HIS A 31 10.33 3.10 -8.94
N HIS A 32 10.20 4.39 -8.64
CA HIS A 32 11.02 5.43 -9.25
C HIS A 32 12.48 5.34 -8.80
N SER A 33 13.38 5.91 -9.62
CA SER A 33 14.83 5.78 -9.46
C SER A 33 15.34 6.44 -8.16
N PRO A 34 16.12 5.70 -7.33
CA PRO A 34 16.78 6.26 -6.16
C PRO A 34 17.80 7.36 -6.48
N ASN A 35 18.41 7.34 -7.66
CA ASN A 35 19.50 8.28 -8.01
C ASN A 35 18.99 9.74 -8.06
N GLU A 36 17.81 9.96 -8.66
CA GLU A 36 17.20 11.29 -8.68
C GLU A 36 16.77 11.73 -7.27
N GLN A 37 16.25 10.79 -6.47
CA GLN A 37 15.86 11.04 -5.10
C GLN A 37 17.05 11.47 -4.23
N GLU A 38 18.20 10.80 -4.36
CA GLU A 38 19.40 11.15 -3.61
C GLU A 38 19.89 12.56 -3.95
N SER A 39 19.94 12.90 -5.23
CA SER A 39 20.33 14.25 -5.68
C SER A 39 19.43 15.34 -5.11
N LEU A 40 18.11 15.15 -5.16
CA LEU A 40 17.14 16.12 -4.65
C LEU A 40 17.10 16.17 -3.12
N TYR A 41 17.28 15.04 -2.44
CA TYR A 41 17.45 15.00 -0.97
C TYR A 41 18.70 15.75 -0.52
N ASN A 42 19.80 15.65 -1.26
CA ASN A 42 21.01 16.40 -0.97
C ASN A 42 20.76 17.92 -1.06
N LYS A 43 20.07 18.39 -2.10
CA LYS A 43 19.68 19.80 -2.24
C LYS A 43 18.80 20.26 -1.08
N ILE A 44 17.79 19.48 -0.69
CA ILE A 44 16.94 19.77 0.47
C ILE A 44 17.80 19.87 1.75
N ALA A 45 18.73 18.94 1.96
CA ALA A 45 19.60 18.96 3.13
C ALA A 45 20.50 20.20 3.19
N ILE A 46 21.05 20.65 2.06
CA ILE A 46 21.85 21.87 1.95
C ILE A 46 21.00 23.10 2.34
N LYS A 47 19.78 23.22 1.80
CA LYS A 47 18.86 24.33 2.12
C LYS A 47 18.45 24.35 3.59
N ILE A 48 18.29 23.18 4.22
CA ILE A 48 18.06 23.08 5.67
C ILE A 48 19.31 23.53 6.44
N PHE A 49 20.50 23.12 6.00
CA PHE A 49 21.77 23.50 6.64
C PHE A 49 21.96 25.03 6.65
N GLN A 50 21.68 25.67 5.51
CA GLN A 50 21.80 27.11 5.27
C GLN A 50 20.71 27.94 5.96
N GLY A 51 19.66 27.29 6.50
CA GLY A 51 18.56 27.98 7.18
C GLY A 51 17.46 28.52 6.25
N GLU A 52 17.46 28.14 4.97
CA GLU A 52 16.38 28.46 4.03
C GLU A 52 15.11 27.63 4.36
N TYR A 53 15.30 26.35 4.66
CA TYR A 53 14.22 25.44 5.07
C TYR A 53 14.27 25.19 6.59
N THR A 54 13.50 25.97 7.34
CA THR A 54 13.49 25.93 8.82
C THR A 54 12.36 25.08 9.41
N ARG A 55 11.36 24.72 8.60
CA ARG A 55 10.16 23.94 9.00
C ARG A 55 9.79 22.90 7.95
N ALA A 56 9.05 21.87 8.33
CA ALA A 56 8.71 20.74 7.45
C ALA A 56 7.94 21.19 6.21
N SER A 57 7.06 22.18 6.34
CA SER A 57 6.28 22.68 5.21
C SER A 57 7.12 23.42 4.17
N HIS A 58 8.29 23.97 4.52
CA HIS A 58 9.20 24.54 3.50
C HIS A 58 9.69 23.44 2.57
N VAL A 59 10.02 22.27 3.14
CA VAL A 59 10.43 21.09 2.36
C VAL A 59 9.28 20.57 1.51
N LYS A 60 8.11 20.27 2.11
CA LYS A 60 6.96 19.73 1.35
C LYS A 60 6.56 20.61 0.17
N ASN A 61 6.57 21.93 0.37
CA ASN A 61 6.11 22.87 -0.65
C ASN A 61 7.19 23.24 -1.67
N SER A 62 8.43 22.76 -1.49
CA SER A 62 9.53 23.05 -2.39
C SER A 62 9.42 22.33 -3.73
N GLU A 63 10.10 22.87 -4.73
CA GLU A 63 10.18 22.26 -6.06
C GLU A 63 10.86 20.89 -6.02
N GLU A 64 11.90 20.73 -5.18
CA GLU A 64 12.62 19.45 -5.06
C GLU A 64 11.71 18.34 -4.54
N PHE A 65 10.92 18.62 -3.50
CA PHE A 65 9.99 17.63 -2.96
C PHE A 65 8.84 17.35 -3.92
N LYS A 66 8.25 18.40 -4.52
CA LYS A 66 7.15 18.26 -5.48
C LYS A 66 7.56 17.45 -6.71
N LYS A 67 8.78 17.62 -7.19
CA LYS A 67 9.32 16.81 -8.31
C LYS A 67 9.42 15.33 -7.97
N LEU A 68 9.75 15.02 -6.71
CA LEU A 68 9.80 13.64 -6.23
C LEU A 68 8.43 13.07 -5.90
N TYR A 69 7.45 13.88 -5.53
CA TYR A 69 6.18 13.39 -5.00
C TYR A 69 5.26 12.92 -6.12
N PRO A 70 5.00 11.60 -6.30
CA PRO A 70 3.98 11.15 -7.24
C PRO A 70 2.63 11.66 -6.73
N ASP A 71 1.84 12.28 -7.60
CA ASP A 71 0.48 12.70 -7.27
C ASP A 71 -0.47 11.49 -7.14
N ASP A 72 -1.71 11.75 -6.72
CA ASP A 72 -2.68 10.70 -6.44
C ASP A 72 -3.04 9.86 -7.68
N ASN A 73 -3.05 10.47 -8.85
CA ASN A 73 -3.31 9.79 -10.12
C ASN A 73 -2.14 8.89 -10.50
N THR A 74 -0.92 9.43 -10.50
CA THR A 74 0.32 8.68 -10.79
C THR A 74 0.47 7.50 -9.84
N PHE A 75 0.24 7.73 -8.55
CA PHE A 75 0.30 6.69 -7.52
C PHE A 75 -0.77 5.61 -7.74
N SER A 76 -2.04 6.00 -7.96
CA SER A 76 -3.14 5.03 -8.14
C SER A 76 -2.96 4.19 -9.40
N ASN A 77 -2.49 4.81 -10.50
CA ASN A 77 -2.19 4.10 -11.75
C ASN A 77 -1.06 3.07 -11.55
N ALA A 78 0.00 3.44 -10.82
CA ALA A 78 1.05 2.49 -10.46
C ALA A 78 0.54 1.36 -9.55
N PHE A 79 -0.49 1.63 -8.73
CA PHE A 79 -1.07 0.67 -7.81
C PHE A 79 -2.01 -0.35 -8.51
N GLU A 80 -2.71 0.05 -9.57
CA GLU A 80 -3.79 -0.71 -10.24
C GLU A 80 -3.39 -2.16 -10.58
N TYR A 81 -2.17 -2.35 -11.08
CA TYR A 81 -1.61 -3.65 -11.45
C TYR A 81 -0.42 -4.08 -10.58
N HIS A 82 -0.16 -3.36 -9.49
CA HIS A 82 1.00 -3.61 -8.64
C HIS A 82 1.02 -5.06 -8.14
N LYS A 83 2.19 -5.70 -8.28
CA LYS A 83 2.46 -7.06 -7.84
C LYS A 83 3.56 -7.06 -6.79
N MET A 84 3.34 -7.81 -5.72
CA MET A 84 4.34 -8.04 -4.68
C MET A 84 4.35 -9.54 -4.32
N PRO A 85 5.48 -10.25 -4.52
CA PRO A 85 5.56 -11.66 -4.19
C PRO A 85 5.32 -11.95 -2.71
N SER A 86 4.15 -12.50 -2.37
CA SER A 86 3.70 -12.62 -0.98
C SER A 86 4.59 -13.54 -0.15
N ARG A 87 5.16 -14.59 -0.77
CA ARG A 87 6.14 -15.49 -0.13
C ARG A 87 7.44 -14.81 0.27
N ARG A 88 7.88 -13.78 -0.46
CA ARG A 88 9.14 -13.06 -0.20
C ARG A 88 8.92 -11.75 0.57
N SER A 89 7.73 -11.17 0.45
CA SER A 89 7.42 -9.83 0.94
C SER A 89 6.27 -9.81 1.93
N SER A 90 5.94 -10.94 2.57
CA SER A 90 4.77 -11.09 3.44
C SER A 90 4.65 -9.98 4.49
N MET A 91 5.73 -9.67 5.19
CA MET A 91 5.75 -8.59 6.20
C MET A 91 5.47 -7.21 5.59
N LYS A 92 6.03 -6.92 4.41
CA LYS A 92 5.81 -5.65 3.70
C LYS A 92 4.37 -5.51 3.25
N ILE A 93 3.80 -6.55 2.69
CA ILE A 93 2.39 -6.56 2.26
C ILE A 93 1.48 -6.38 3.47
N ARG A 94 1.73 -7.09 4.58
CA ARG A 94 0.93 -6.90 5.79
C ARG A 94 1.01 -5.49 6.33
N PHE A 95 2.20 -4.90 6.37
CA PHE A 95 2.40 -3.51 6.75
C PHE A 95 1.56 -2.57 5.87
N LEU A 96 1.70 -2.66 4.54
CA LEU A 96 0.94 -1.81 3.61
C LEU A 96 -0.57 -1.95 3.79
N LEU A 97 -1.09 -3.17 3.85
CA LEU A 97 -2.53 -3.41 4.03
C LEU A 97 -3.01 -2.94 5.40
N SER A 98 -2.20 -3.05 6.45
CA SER A 98 -2.56 -2.61 7.80
C SER A 98 -2.68 -1.10 7.91
N GLU A 99 -1.85 -0.34 7.19
CA GLU A 99 -1.92 1.12 7.12
C GLU A 99 -3.21 1.54 6.38
N ILE A 100 -3.56 0.85 5.29
CA ILE A 100 -4.80 1.11 4.53
C ILE A 100 -6.05 0.79 5.37
N GLU A 101 -6.05 -0.33 6.10
CA GLU A 101 -7.11 -0.70 7.04
C GLU A 101 -7.25 0.32 8.17
N SER A 102 -6.13 0.72 8.78
CA SER A 102 -6.10 1.69 9.88
C SER A 102 -6.64 3.04 9.42
N HIS A 103 -6.29 3.49 8.22
CA HIS A 103 -6.84 4.71 7.62
C HIS A 103 -8.36 4.60 7.35
N SER A 104 -8.86 3.39 7.15
CA SER A 104 -10.30 3.12 6.96
C SER A 104 -11.08 3.00 8.28
N GLY A 105 -10.45 3.31 9.42
CA GLY A 105 -11.09 3.38 10.73
C GLY A 105 -10.96 2.12 11.59
N ASN A 106 -10.11 1.15 11.21
CA ASN A 106 -9.84 -0.06 11.98
C ASN A 106 -8.35 -0.21 12.27
N GLU A 107 -7.90 0.28 13.43
CA GLU A 107 -6.50 0.19 13.84
C GLU A 107 -6.01 -1.26 13.78
N THR A 108 -5.04 -1.49 12.90
CA THR A 108 -4.59 -2.83 12.52
C THR A 108 -3.10 -2.97 12.72
N ASP A 109 -2.72 -3.96 13.54
CA ASP A 109 -1.32 -4.31 13.80
C ASP A 109 -0.87 -5.40 12.82
N TYR A 110 0.05 -5.06 11.91
CA TYR A 110 0.57 -5.99 10.91
C TYR A 110 1.33 -7.19 11.51
N THR A 111 1.76 -7.11 12.78
CA THR A 111 2.43 -8.21 13.49
C THR A 111 1.45 -9.24 14.03
N LYS A 112 0.17 -8.87 14.17
CA LYS A 112 -0.93 -9.71 14.70
C LYS A 112 -1.90 -10.18 13.63
N THR A 113 -1.52 -10.05 12.35
CA THR A 113 -2.35 -10.42 11.21
C THR A 113 -1.60 -11.38 10.29
N THR A 114 -2.35 -12.10 9.47
CA THR A 114 -1.86 -12.99 8.41
C THR A 114 -2.39 -12.53 7.06
N LEU A 115 -1.68 -12.90 5.99
CA LEU A 115 -2.19 -12.70 4.63
C LEU A 115 -3.15 -13.84 4.30
N GLU A 116 -4.33 -13.48 3.78
CA GLU A 116 -5.23 -14.39 3.10
C GLU A 116 -5.21 -14.07 1.61
N HIS A 117 -5.08 -15.11 0.78
CA HIS A 117 -5.21 -14.96 -0.67
C HIS A 117 -6.65 -15.28 -1.05
N ILE A 118 -7.33 -14.37 -1.76
CA ILE A 118 -8.74 -14.57 -2.12
C ILE A 118 -8.86 -15.74 -3.08
N CYS A 119 -8.19 -15.68 -4.24
CA CYS A 119 -7.82 -16.86 -5.01
C CYS A 119 -6.53 -17.45 -4.42
N PRO A 120 -6.50 -18.73 -4.02
CA PRO A 120 -5.33 -19.34 -3.40
C PRO A 120 -4.05 -19.15 -4.22
N TYR A 121 -2.92 -18.98 -3.52
CA TYR A 121 -1.60 -18.80 -4.16
C TYR A 121 -1.26 -19.93 -5.14
N ASN A 122 -1.56 -21.16 -4.75
CA ASN A 122 -1.53 -22.33 -5.62
C ASN A 122 -2.98 -22.78 -5.84
N PRO A 123 -3.68 -22.26 -6.86
CA PRO A 123 -5.07 -22.64 -7.13
C PRO A 123 -5.15 -24.12 -7.51
N GLU A 124 -6.20 -24.80 -7.04
CA GLU A 124 -6.53 -26.16 -7.46
C GLU A 124 -7.45 -26.12 -8.69
N GLN A 125 -7.71 -27.29 -9.30
CA GLN A 125 -8.50 -27.40 -10.53
C GLN A 125 -9.87 -26.70 -10.43
N ASN A 126 -10.52 -26.77 -9.28
CA ASN A 126 -11.79 -26.06 -9.04
C ASN A 126 -11.67 -24.53 -9.16
N TRP A 127 -10.57 -23.94 -8.70
CA TRP A 127 -10.29 -22.52 -8.85
C TRP A 127 -9.91 -22.16 -10.28
N HIS A 128 -9.23 -23.05 -11.01
CA HIS A 128 -8.97 -22.88 -12.44
C HIS A 128 -10.27 -22.84 -13.25
N GLU A 129 -11.19 -23.76 -12.98
CA GLU A 129 -12.50 -23.82 -13.64
C GLU A 129 -13.40 -22.64 -13.26
N TYR A 130 -13.37 -22.24 -11.99
CA TYR A 130 -14.18 -21.12 -11.48
C TYR A 130 -13.68 -19.75 -11.95
N PHE A 131 -12.39 -19.47 -11.79
CA PHE A 131 -11.81 -18.16 -12.12
C PHE A 131 -11.58 -18.01 -13.63
N GLY A 132 -11.21 -19.11 -14.29
CA GLY A 132 -10.93 -19.14 -15.72
C GLY A 132 -9.58 -18.52 -16.10
N PRO A 133 -9.47 -17.95 -17.32
CA PRO A 133 -8.24 -17.36 -17.83
C PRO A 133 -7.64 -16.30 -16.89
N GLY A 134 -6.31 -16.32 -16.74
CA GLY A 134 -5.58 -15.35 -15.92
C GLY A 134 -5.42 -15.72 -14.43
N VAL A 135 -5.98 -16.85 -13.99
CA VAL A 135 -5.86 -17.33 -12.59
C VAL A 135 -4.41 -17.48 -12.10
N ASN A 136 -3.48 -17.82 -13.01
CA ASN A 136 -2.06 -17.92 -12.68
C ASN A 136 -1.34 -16.57 -12.65
N ASP A 137 -1.92 -15.52 -13.23
CA ASP A 137 -1.29 -14.20 -13.35
C ASP A 137 -1.53 -13.30 -12.14
N ILE A 138 -2.46 -13.70 -11.26
CA ILE A 138 -2.95 -12.89 -10.15
C ILE A 138 -2.32 -13.24 -8.79
N GLN A 139 -1.49 -14.28 -8.71
CA GLN A 139 -0.94 -14.80 -7.44
C GLN A 139 -0.27 -13.71 -6.60
N ASP A 140 0.51 -12.84 -7.26
CA ASP A 140 1.25 -11.76 -6.61
C ASP A 140 0.53 -10.40 -6.69
N ARG A 141 -0.69 -10.31 -7.25
CA ARG A 141 -1.45 -9.05 -7.30
C ARG A 141 -1.84 -8.63 -5.89
N LEU A 142 -1.60 -7.37 -5.52
CA LEU A 142 -2.04 -6.85 -4.23
C LEU A 142 -3.57 -6.93 -4.04
N GLY A 143 -4.33 -6.82 -5.13
CA GLY A 143 -5.78 -7.01 -5.09
C GLY A 143 -6.23 -8.43 -4.75
N ASN A 144 -5.34 -9.44 -4.85
CA ASN A 144 -5.66 -10.81 -4.51
C ASN A 144 -5.37 -11.15 -3.03
N VAL A 145 -4.91 -10.19 -2.23
CA VAL A 145 -4.51 -10.41 -0.83
C VAL A 145 -5.18 -9.43 0.12
N ILE A 146 -5.60 -9.95 1.28
CA ILE A 146 -6.19 -9.17 2.38
C ILE A 146 -5.60 -9.63 3.72
N LEU A 147 -5.91 -8.90 4.79
CA LEU A 147 -5.53 -9.27 6.15
C LEU A 147 -6.65 -10.04 6.85
N LEU A 148 -6.26 -11.08 7.58
CA LEU A 148 -7.09 -11.77 8.57
C LEU A 148 -6.33 -11.91 9.89
N LYS A 149 -7.03 -12.30 10.98
CA LYS A 149 -6.39 -12.63 12.26
C LYS A 149 -5.61 -13.94 12.19
N LYS A 150 -6.12 -14.89 11.39
CA LYS A 150 -5.55 -16.22 11.18
C LYS A 150 -5.84 -16.66 9.75
N ASP A 151 -4.94 -17.47 9.20
CA ASP A 151 -5.09 -18.09 7.87
C ASP A 151 -5.83 -19.43 7.99
N GLU A 152 -7.14 -19.36 8.18
CA GLU A 152 -8.01 -20.53 8.36
C GLU A 152 -8.77 -20.94 7.09
N LEU A 153 -8.91 -20.02 6.12
CA LEU A 153 -9.72 -20.25 4.90
C LEU A 153 -8.96 -20.98 3.79
N LYS A 154 -7.67 -20.68 3.62
CA LYS A 154 -6.75 -21.39 2.71
C LYS A 154 -7.34 -21.60 1.30
N ARG A 155 -7.77 -22.82 0.99
CA ARG A 155 -8.21 -23.28 -0.34
C ARG A 155 -9.72 -23.32 -0.54
N TYR A 156 -10.49 -22.81 0.43
CA TYR A 156 -11.95 -22.74 0.33
C TYR A 156 -12.40 -22.04 -0.94
N SER A 157 -13.61 -22.36 -1.40
CA SER A 157 -14.22 -21.67 -2.54
C SER A 157 -14.47 -20.20 -2.20
N PHE A 158 -14.61 -19.35 -3.23
CA PHE A 158 -14.91 -17.94 -3.00
C PHE A 158 -16.18 -17.75 -2.15
N ASP A 159 -17.24 -18.53 -2.40
CA ASP A 159 -18.49 -18.42 -1.63
C ASP A 159 -18.30 -18.77 -0.15
N GLN A 160 -17.51 -19.79 0.18
CA GLN A 160 -17.17 -20.11 1.56
C GLN A 160 -16.36 -18.99 2.22
N LYS A 161 -15.38 -18.43 1.50
CA LYS A 161 -14.56 -17.31 1.99
C LYS A 161 -15.39 -16.05 2.23
N LYS A 162 -16.33 -15.77 1.32
CA LYS A 162 -17.25 -14.62 1.38
C LYS A 162 -18.05 -14.59 2.68
N GLU A 163 -18.55 -15.74 3.14
CA GLU A 163 -19.31 -15.82 4.40
C GLU A 163 -18.45 -15.50 5.64
N PHE A 164 -17.15 -15.81 5.59
CA PHE A 164 -16.21 -15.40 6.63
C PHE A 164 -15.88 -13.92 6.55
N TYR A 165 -15.63 -13.41 5.34
CA TYR A 165 -15.29 -12.01 5.09
C TYR A 165 -16.37 -11.04 5.56
N LYS A 166 -17.66 -11.37 5.39
CA LYS A 166 -18.79 -10.58 5.91
C LYS A 166 -18.72 -10.35 7.43
N LYS A 167 -18.17 -11.32 8.17
CA LYS A 167 -18.07 -11.30 9.64
C LYS A 167 -16.70 -10.82 10.13
N SER A 168 -15.78 -10.57 9.21
CA SER A 168 -14.42 -10.13 9.53
C SER A 168 -14.44 -8.71 10.11
N PRO A 169 -13.55 -8.39 11.07
CA PRO A 169 -13.37 -7.01 11.53
C PRO A 169 -12.65 -6.12 10.49
N PHE A 170 -12.02 -6.73 9.48
CA PHE A 170 -11.24 -6.04 8.45
C PHE A 170 -12.14 -5.48 7.34
N LYS A 171 -12.01 -4.19 7.05
CA LYS A 171 -12.84 -3.48 6.07
C LYS A 171 -12.54 -3.91 4.64
N LEU A 172 -11.30 -4.23 4.34
CA LEU A 172 -10.89 -4.78 3.05
C LEU A 172 -11.54 -6.14 2.81
N ALA A 173 -11.60 -7.00 3.82
CA ALA A 173 -12.31 -8.28 3.74
C ALA A 173 -13.82 -8.06 3.49
N GLN A 174 -14.46 -7.15 4.24
CA GLN A 174 -15.87 -6.79 4.05
C GLN A 174 -16.13 -6.28 2.62
N LYS A 175 -15.22 -5.47 2.07
CA LYS A 175 -15.33 -4.98 0.69
C LYS A 175 -15.30 -6.12 -0.34
N ILE A 176 -14.42 -7.10 -0.16
CA ILE A 176 -14.37 -8.30 -1.02
C ILE A 176 -15.68 -9.08 -0.96
N ALA A 177 -16.32 -9.13 0.22
CA ALA A 177 -17.58 -9.85 0.39
C ALA A 177 -18.78 -9.23 -0.36
N GLU A 178 -18.66 -8.00 -0.86
CA GLU A 178 -19.69 -7.35 -1.69
C GLU A 178 -19.72 -7.91 -3.12
N TYR A 179 -18.63 -8.49 -3.60
CA TYR A 179 -18.57 -9.07 -4.95
C TYR A 179 -19.33 -10.39 -5.00
N LYS A 180 -20.13 -10.57 -6.05
CA LYS A 180 -20.89 -11.81 -6.27
C LYS A 180 -19.97 -13.01 -6.53
N GLU A 181 -18.94 -12.77 -7.33
CA GLU A 181 -17.96 -13.76 -7.78
C GLU A 181 -16.54 -13.18 -7.75
N TRP A 182 -15.52 -14.01 -7.80
CA TRP A 182 -14.12 -13.57 -7.87
C TRP A 182 -13.49 -14.01 -9.18
N ASN A 183 -13.34 -13.05 -10.08
CA ASN A 183 -12.77 -13.20 -11.42
C ASN A 183 -11.78 -12.05 -11.67
N LEU A 184 -11.15 -12.02 -12.85
CA LEU A 184 -10.16 -11.00 -13.19
C LEU A 184 -10.74 -9.57 -13.15
N GLN A 185 -11.98 -9.39 -13.60
CA GLN A 185 -12.65 -8.09 -13.58
C GLN A 185 -12.81 -7.56 -12.15
N ASN A 186 -13.42 -8.36 -11.27
CA ASN A 186 -13.66 -7.96 -9.89
C ASN A 186 -12.36 -7.78 -9.09
N LEU A 187 -11.30 -8.54 -9.42
CA LEU A 187 -9.97 -8.31 -8.87
C LEU A 187 -9.41 -6.95 -9.30
N ASN A 188 -9.50 -6.60 -10.58
CA ASN A 188 -9.03 -5.31 -11.08
C ASN A 188 -9.82 -4.16 -10.44
N ASP A 189 -11.15 -4.30 -10.36
CA ASP A 189 -12.03 -3.31 -9.72
C ASP A 189 -11.67 -3.10 -8.26
N TYR A 190 -11.45 -4.19 -7.52
CA TYR A 190 -11.03 -4.12 -6.13
C TYR A 190 -9.63 -3.49 -5.98
N GLN A 191 -8.67 -3.86 -6.83
CA GLN A 191 -7.32 -3.31 -6.74
C GLN A 191 -7.28 -1.82 -7.09
N ALA A 192 -8.07 -1.37 -8.06
CA ALA A 192 -8.23 0.05 -8.38
C ALA A 192 -8.83 0.80 -7.18
N TRP A 193 -9.88 0.26 -6.55
CA TRP A 193 -10.45 0.83 -5.33
C TRP A 193 -9.44 0.85 -4.17
N LEU A 194 -8.67 -0.23 -3.99
CA LEU A 194 -7.61 -0.32 -2.99
C LEU A 194 -6.53 0.74 -3.23
N GLY A 195 -6.17 1.01 -4.49
CA GLY A 195 -5.25 2.08 -4.89
C GLY A 195 -5.72 3.47 -4.46
N GLN A 196 -7.02 3.75 -4.56
CA GLN A 196 -7.60 5.00 -4.07
C GLN A 196 -7.53 5.11 -2.55
N LYS A 197 -7.80 4.01 -1.82
CA LYS A 197 -7.67 3.97 -0.36
C LYS A 197 -6.21 4.15 0.08
N ALA A 198 -5.29 3.52 -0.63
CA ALA A 198 -3.85 3.69 -0.45
C ALA A 198 -3.41 5.14 -0.69
N ALA A 199 -3.88 5.78 -1.76
CA ALA A 199 -3.56 7.18 -2.05
C ALA A 199 -4.01 8.12 -0.93
N ALA A 200 -5.19 7.88 -0.36
CA ALA A 200 -5.70 8.64 0.78
C ALA A 200 -4.89 8.39 2.06
N ALA A 201 -4.53 7.13 2.34
CA ALA A 201 -3.72 6.75 3.50
C ALA A 201 -2.32 7.38 3.47
N TRP A 202 -1.71 7.47 2.29
CA TRP A 202 -0.38 8.02 2.07
C TRP A 202 -0.41 9.37 1.33
N ARG A 203 -1.26 10.28 1.81
CA ARG A 203 -1.26 11.68 1.37
C ARG A 203 -0.47 12.56 2.32
N VAL A 204 0.36 13.43 1.78
CA VAL A 204 1.02 14.46 2.60
C VAL A 204 0.04 15.60 2.86
N GLY A 205 -0.35 15.77 4.12
CA GLY A 205 -1.17 16.89 4.64
C GLY A 205 -0.44 18.22 4.61
#